data_AF-A0A520JG14-F1
#
_entry.id   AF-A0A520JG14-F1
#
_cell.length_a   1.000
_cell.length_b   1.000
_cell.length_c   1.000
_cell.angle_alpha   90.00
_cell.angle_beta   90.00
_cell.angle_gamma   90.00
#
_symmetry.space_group_name_H-M   'P 1'
#
loop_
_entity.id
_entity.type
_entity.pdbx_description
1 polymer ?
#
loop_
_entity_poly.entity_id
_entity_poly.type
_entity_poly.pdbx_seq_one_letter_code
_entity_poly.pdbx_strand_id
1 'polypeptide(L)'
;LLIGDAMGTTFEDWSHWLPCDRAVAVPCERVAETTPFTRSTLRPAGWQWRIPLQHRTGNGYVYASDFVSDDEAAATLLAGLDGAPLADPRVIRFTAGFRREAWRGNVVAIGLSSGFLEPLESTSIHLIQSAIAKLITLFPDRNCDPALARRFNALLGADMDGIRDFLILHYHATEGHQQPLWQHTRNMRLPDTLIEREEQYRRAGRLMLDADELFREASWLAVLNGQGIHADGPSPLADTLDQTANRNQLKQIEAVIARAAPTLPTHDAAITTLIAPPEPVAPPVL
;
A
#
# COMPACT_ATOMS: atom_id res chain seq x y z
N LEU A 1 -21.27 -2.61 15.38
CA LEU A 1 -21.13 -1.87 14.11
C LEU A 1 -22.49 -1.67 13.46
N LEU A 2 -22.85 -0.46 13.03
CA LEU A 2 -24.14 -0.21 12.34
C LEU A 2 -24.28 -1.07 11.08
N ILE A 3 -23.28 -1.06 10.19
CA ILE A 3 -23.33 -1.79 8.92
C ILE A 3 -23.33 -3.32 9.11
N GLY A 4 -22.61 -3.83 10.11
CA GLY A 4 -22.51 -5.26 10.37
C GLY A 4 -23.70 -5.78 11.20
N ASP A 5 -23.84 -5.27 12.41
CA ASP A 5 -24.73 -5.84 13.43
C ASP A 5 -26.20 -5.41 13.21
N ALA A 6 -26.44 -4.15 12.84
CA ALA A 6 -27.79 -3.63 12.66
C ALA A 6 -28.31 -3.85 11.23
N MET A 7 -27.46 -3.64 10.22
CA MET A 7 -27.85 -3.81 8.81
C MET A 7 -27.63 -5.23 8.29
N GLY A 8 -26.91 -6.09 9.02
CA GLY A 8 -26.74 -7.51 8.67
C GLY A 8 -25.90 -7.74 7.41
N THR A 9 -24.92 -6.87 7.13
CA THR A 9 -23.97 -7.09 6.02
C THR A 9 -22.94 -8.13 6.42
N THR A 10 -22.55 -8.99 5.48
CA THR A 10 -21.51 -10.01 5.70
C THR A 10 -20.12 -9.41 5.52
N PHE A 11 -19.14 -9.99 6.23
CA PHE A 11 -17.72 -9.70 6.04
C PHE A 11 -17.12 -10.83 5.20
N GLU A 12 -16.47 -10.48 4.10
CA GLU A 12 -15.72 -11.38 3.24
C GLU A 12 -14.29 -11.48 3.77
N ASP A 13 -13.92 -12.67 4.25
CA ASP A 13 -12.62 -12.96 4.85
C ASP A 13 -11.59 -13.34 3.76
N TRP A 14 -10.45 -12.64 3.76
CA TRP A 14 -9.35 -12.84 2.82
C TRP A 14 -8.08 -13.41 3.47
N SER A 15 -8.16 -13.92 4.69
CA SER A 15 -7.01 -14.45 5.45
C SER A 15 -6.34 -15.64 4.76
N HIS A 16 -7.07 -16.35 3.91
CA HIS A 16 -6.52 -17.44 3.09
C HIS A 16 -5.54 -16.95 1.99
N TRP A 17 -5.56 -15.67 1.66
CA TRP A 17 -4.60 -15.02 0.75
C TRP A 17 -3.62 -14.10 1.48
N LEU A 18 -4.11 -13.40 2.51
CA LEU A 18 -3.35 -12.44 3.30
C LEU A 18 -3.33 -12.92 4.76
N PRO A 19 -2.41 -13.83 5.12
CA PRO A 19 -2.46 -14.57 6.38
C PRO A 19 -2.05 -13.75 7.61
N CYS A 20 -1.47 -12.56 7.42
CA CYS A 20 -1.16 -11.68 8.53
C CYS A 20 -2.44 -11.19 9.21
N ASP A 21 -2.52 -11.36 10.53
CA ASP A 21 -3.71 -11.08 11.35
C ASP A 21 -3.37 -10.21 12.57
N ARG A 22 -2.09 -9.90 12.77
CA ARG A 22 -1.60 -9.09 13.88
C ARG A 22 -0.56 -8.08 13.44
N ALA A 23 -0.46 -7.02 14.23
CA ALA A 23 0.66 -6.11 14.20
C ALA A 23 1.10 -5.80 15.62
N VAL A 24 2.40 -5.65 15.84
CA VAL A 24 2.95 -4.99 17.03
C VAL A 24 3.56 -3.67 16.62
N ALA A 25 3.21 -2.57 17.29
CA ALA A 25 3.64 -1.23 16.93
C ALA A 25 4.35 -0.55 18.10
N VAL A 26 5.44 0.16 17.80
CA VAL A 26 6.21 0.94 18.79
C VAL A 26 6.87 2.17 18.14
N PRO A 27 6.68 3.38 18.68
CA PRO A 27 7.46 4.54 18.26
C PRO A 27 8.87 4.47 18.89
N CYS A 28 9.88 4.97 18.17
CA CYS A 28 11.21 5.20 18.73
C CYS A 28 11.67 6.64 18.50
N GLU A 29 12.72 7.04 19.20
CA GLU A 29 13.41 8.32 18.96
C GLU A 29 13.77 8.49 17.48
N ARG A 30 13.76 9.74 17.01
CA ARG A 30 14.18 10.04 15.63
C ARG A 30 15.69 9.80 15.49
N VAL A 31 16.10 9.35 14.32
CA VAL A 31 17.50 9.40 13.90
C VAL A 31 17.86 10.77 13.34
N ALA A 32 19.17 11.05 13.23
CA ALA A 32 19.67 12.35 12.78
C ALA A 32 19.13 12.76 11.40
N GLU A 33 19.14 11.83 10.44
CA GLU A 33 18.72 12.06 9.05
C GLU A 33 17.40 11.33 8.73
N THR A 34 16.41 12.08 8.24
CA THR A 34 15.09 11.54 7.86
C THR A 34 15.12 10.99 6.44
N THR A 35 14.85 9.69 6.28
CA THR A 35 14.74 9.07 4.95
C THR A 35 13.41 9.44 4.27
N PRO A 36 13.38 9.87 3.00
CA PRO A 36 12.16 10.33 2.31
C PRO A 36 11.31 9.18 1.75
N PHE A 37 11.24 8.05 2.47
CA PHE A 37 10.49 6.87 2.07
C PHE A 37 10.09 6.03 3.28
N THR A 38 8.95 5.35 3.17
CA THR A 38 8.60 4.24 4.07
C THR A 38 9.45 3.03 3.71
N ARG A 39 9.95 2.33 4.72
CA ARG A 39 10.64 1.05 4.51
C ARG A 39 9.74 -0.09 4.96
N SER A 40 9.49 -1.04 4.06
CA SER A 40 8.97 -2.37 4.37
C SER A 40 10.14 -3.35 4.35
N THR A 41 10.31 -4.17 5.39
CA THR A 41 11.41 -5.13 5.50
C THR A 41 10.86 -6.49 5.85
N LEU A 42 11.21 -7.50 5.06
CA LEU A 42 10.82 -8.88 5.31
C LEU A 42 11.30 -9.37 6.68
N ARG A 43 10.47 -10.20 7.30
CA ARG A 43 10.71 -10.90 8.56
C ARG A 43 10.28 -12.38 8.41
N PRO A 44 10.68 -13.28 9.31
CA PRO A 44 10.35 -14.70 9.21
C PRO A 44 8.85 -15.02 9.03
N ALA A 45 7.98 -14.26 9.70
CA ALA A 45 6.53 -14.50 9.73
C ALA A 45 5.72 -13.24 9.34
N GLY A 46 6.28 -12.35 8.51
CA GLY A 46 5.59 -11.17 8.00
C GLY A 46 6.58 -10.06 7.61
N TRP A 47 6.25 -8.80 7.86
CA TRP A 47 7.14 -7.69 7.49
C TRP A 47 7.06 -6.52 8.48
N GLN A 48 8.17 -5.78 8.58
CA GLN A 48 8.31 -4.63 9.45
C GLN A 48 8.19 -3.33 8.65
N TRP A 49 7.35 -2.41 9.09
CA TRP A 49 7.35 -1.04 8.62
C TRP A 49 8.27 -0.16 9.45
N ARG A 50 8.79 0.87 8.79
CA ARG A 50 9.49 2.00 9.40
C ARG A 50 9.08 3.27 8.66
N ILE A 51 8.44 4.18 9.39
CA ILE A 51 7.88 5.44 8.89
C ILE A 51 8.51 6.60 9.67
N PRO A 52 9.46 7.34 9.06
CA PRO A 52 10.09 8.46 9.73
C PRO A 52 9.15 9.68 9.76
N LEU A 53 9.05 10.33 10.92
CA LEU A 53 8.32 11.58 11.13
C LEU A 53 9.29 12.67 11.63
N GLN A 54 8.83 13.92 11.73
CA GLN A 54 9.68 15.06 12.11
C GLN A 54 10.39 14.90 13.47
N HIS A 55 9.77 14.20 14.43
CA HIS A 55 10.27 14.13 15.81
C HIS A 55 10.42 12.70 16.37
N ARG A 56 10.02 11.69 15.60
CA ARG A 56 10.09 10.27 16.00
C ARG A 56 10.00 9.37 14.77
N THR A 57 10.30 8.09 14.93
CA THR A 57 10.06 7.08 13.89
C THR A 57 8.96 6.14 14.36
N GLY A 58 7.94 5.93 13.51
CA GLY A 58 6.91 4.92 13.74
C GLY A 58 7.38 3.56 13.20
N ASN A 59 7.36 2.54 14.05
CA ASN A 59 7.75 1.18 13.66
C ASN A 59 6.65 0.20 13.99
N GLY A 60 6.62 -0.90 13.25
CA GLY A 60 5.81 -2.03 13.62
C GLY A 60 6.08 -3.24 12.77
N TYR A 61 5.73 -4.40 13.30
CA TYR A 61 5.86 -5.68 12.65
C TYR A 61 4.45 -6.23 12.42
N VAL A 62 4.04 -6.35 11.16
CA VAL A 62 2.84 -7.08 10.72
C VAL A 62 3.20 -8.55 10.59
N TYR A 63 2.45 -9.43 11.24
CA TYR A 63 2.75 -10.86 11.27
C TYR A 63 1.50 -11.73 11.28
N ALA A 64 1.69 -12.98 10.88
CA ALA A 64 0.70 -14.04 10.92
C ALA A 64 0.89 -14.86 12.20
N SER A 65 -0.11 -14.87 13.07
CA SER A 65 -0.01 -15.46 14.41
C SER A 65 0.08 -16.99 14.44
N ASP A 66 -0.22 -17.65 13.32
CA ASP A 66 0.03 -19.07 13.10
C ASP A 66 1.55 -19.40 12.97
N PHE A 67 2.39 -18.40 12.72
CA PHE A 67 3.83 -18.59 12.45
C PHE A 67 4.76 -17.92 13.47
N VAL A 68 4.26 -17.02 14.32
CA VAL A 68 5.06 -16.35 15.37
C VAL A 68 4.17 -15.87 16.52
N SER A 69 4.69 -15.94 17.75
CA SER A 69 3.98 -15.45 18.94
C SER A 69 4.06 -13.93 19.08
N ASP A 70 3.13 -13.33 19.83
CA ASP A 70 3.13 -11.89 20.13
C ASP A 70 4.44 -11.45 20.81
N ASP A 71 4.97 -12.27 21.73
CA ASP A 71 6.21 -11.98 22.47
C ASP A 71 7.44 -12.02 21.56
N GLU A 72 7.53 -13.02 20.69
CA GLU A 72 8.64 -13.14 19.73
C GLU A 72 8.59 -12.04 18.66
N ALA A 73 7.39 -11.67 18.19
CA ALA A 73 7.21 -10.55 17.28
C ALA A 73 7.62 -9.22 17.93
N ALA A 74 7.24 -8.99 19.19
CA ALA A 74 7.63 -7.79 19.94
C ALA A 74 9.15 -7.73 20.14
N ALA A 75 9.78 -8.84 20.55
CA ALA A 75 11.24 -8.92 20.69
C ALA A 75 11.96 -8.65 19.38
N THR A 76 11.47 -9.22 18.26
CA THR A 76 12.01 -8.99 16.91
C THR A 76 11.93 -7.51 16.51
N LEU A 77 10.78 -6.87 16.78
CA LEU A 77 10.60 -5.45 16.47
C LEU A 77 11.53 -4.56 17.29
N LEU A 78 11.61 -4.80 18.61
CA LEU A 78 12.43 -4.01 19.53
C LEU A 78 13.93 -4.11 19.19
N ALA A 79 14.41 -5.29 18.79
CA ALA A 79 15.79 -5.49 18.36
C ALA A 79 16.15 -4.75 17.05
N GLY A 80 15.15 -4.37 16.26
CA GLY A 80 15.31 -3.72 14.96
C GLY A 80 14.98 -2.23 14.94
N LEU A 81 14.89 -1.55 16.09
CA LEU A 81 14.64 -0.11 16.17
C LEU A 81 15.93 0.69 15.95
N ASP A 82 15.82 1.87 15.34
CA ASP A 82 16.98 2.75 15.14
C ASP A 82 17.36 3.56 16.39
N GLY A 83 16.49 3.61 17.39
CA GLY A 83 16.63 4.45 18.57
C GLY A 83 15.85 3.91 19.75
N ALA A 84 15.95 4.59 20.90
CA ALA A 84 15.26 4.15 22.10
C ALA A 84 13.74 4.13 21.88
N PRO A 85 13.04 3.08 22.34
CA PRO A 85 11.58 3.04 22.29
C PRO A 85 10.98 4.15 23.15
N LEU A 86 9.93 4.80 22.65
CA LEU A 86 9.23 5.90 23.31
C LEU A 86 7.94 5.44 24.02
N ALA A 87 7.57 4.17 23.88
CA ALA A 87 6.44 3.54 24.52
C ALA A 87 6.62 2.02 24.54
N ASP A 88 5.76 1.31 25.27
CA ASP A 88 5.69 -0.14 25.21
C ASP A 88 5.11 -0.63 23.87
N PRO A 89 5.56 -1.78 23.35
CA PRO A 89 4.98 -2.39 22.15
C PRO A 89 3.49 -2.67 22.34
N ARG A 90 2.67 -2.21 21.38
CA ARG A 90 1.23 -2.44 21.39
C ARG A 90 0.84 -3.45 20.32
N VAL A 91 0.24 -4.55 20.74
CA VAL A 91 -0.35 -5.55 19.84
C VAL A 91 -1.73 -5.06 19.34
N ILE A 92 -1.96 -5.23 18.05
CA ILE A 92 -3.17 -4.92 17.32
C ILE A 92 -3.57 -6.20 16.58
N ARG A 93 -4.85 -6.55 16.63
CA ARG A 93 -5.43 -7.69 15.90
C ARG A 93 -6.33 -7.18 14.79
N PHE A 94 -6.32 -7.86 13.66
CA PHE A 94 -7.15 -7.52 12.53
C PHE A 94 -7.45 -8.77 11.70
N THR A 95 -8.36 -8.63 10.74
CA THR A 95 -8.66 -9.65 9.74
C THR A 95 -8.65 -8.97 8.39
N ALA A 96 -7.87 -9.49 7.45
CA ALA A 96 -7.88 -9.00 6.08
C ALA A 96 -9.22 -9.35 5.44
N GLY A 97 -9.88 -8.35 4.83
CA GLY A 97 -11.18 -8.57 4.23
C GLY A 97 -12.04 -7.33 4.21
N PHE A 98 -13.26 -7.46 3.67
CA PHE A 98 -14.16 -6.32 3.56
C PHE A 98 -15.63 -6.71 3.41
N ARG A 99 -16.50 -5.71 3.50
CA ARG A 99 -17.95 -5.84 3.30
C ARG A 99 -18.28 -5.37 1.89
N ARG A 100 -18.64 -6.31 1.01
CA ARG A 100 -19.12 -6.02 -0.37
C ARG A 100 -20.27 -5.01 -0.37
N GLU A 101 -21.14 -5.08 0.64
CA GLU A 101 -22.20 -4.09 0.88
C GLU A 101 -21.78 -3.06 1.93
N ALA A 102 -20.83 -2.19 1.59
CA ALA A 102 -20.40 -1.09 2.48
C ALA A 102 -21.47 0.01 2.62
N TRP A 103 -22.37 0.15 1.65
CA TRP A 103 -23.59 0.95 1.75
C TRP A 103 -24.82 0.04 1.71
N ARG A 104 -25.63 0.07 2.77
CA ARG A 104 -26.95 -0.59 2.81
C ARG A 104 -28.00 0.33 3.42
N GLY A 105 -29.14 0.50 2.73
CA GLY A 105 -30.20 1.42 3.16
C GLY A 105 -29.67 2.86 3.31
N ASN A 106 -29.82 3.43 4.50
CA ASN A 106 -29.33 4.76 4.85
C ASN A 106 -28.00 4.74 5.63
N VAL A 107 -27.28 3.61 5.64
CA VAL A 107 -26.00 3.45 6.35
C VAL A 107 -24.88 3.24 5.35
N VAL A 108 -23.82 4.04 5.48
CA VAL A 108 -22.57 3.92 4.71
C VAL A 108 -21.41 3.68 5.66
N ALA A 109 -20.66 2.62 5.42
CA ALA A 109 -19.46 2.27 6.14
C ALA A 109 -18.24 2.84 5.42
N ILE A 110 -17.36 3.48 6.19
CA ILE A 110 -16.11 4.07 5.71
C ILE A 110 -14.98 3.69 6.68
N GLY A 111 -13.80 3.38 6.12
CA GLY A 111 -12.63 2.95 6.89
C GLY A 111 -12.81 1.55 7.48
N LEU A 112 -12.34 1.34 8.72
CA LEU A 112 -12.36 0.02 9.37
C LEU A 112 -13.75 -0.61 9.47
N SER A 113 -14.82 0.19 9.40
CA SER A 113 -16.19 -0.31 9.39
C SER A 113 -16.58 -1.02 8.09
N SER A 114 -15.96 -0.67 6.95
CA SER A 114 -16.20 -1.30 5.65
C SER A 114 -15.23 -2.43 5.34
N GLY A 115 -14.01 -2.42 5.91
CA GLY A 115 -13.00 -3.45 5.68
C GLY A 115 -11.62 -3.02 6.18
N PHE A 116 -10.68 -3.96 6.12
CA PHE A 116 -9.29 -3.69 6.45
C PHE A 116 -8.34 -4.54 5.60
N LEU A 117 -7.25 -3.91 5.19
CA LEU A 117 -6.09 -4.53 4.56
C LEU A 117 -4.86 -4.00 5.28
N GLU A 118 -3.84 -4.83 5.41
CA GLU A 118 -2.58 -4.46 6.03
C GLU A 118 -1.90 -3.26 5.32
N PRO A 119 -1.10 -2.45 6.04
CA PRO A 119 -0.62 -1.16 5.53
C PRO A 119 0.60 -1.26 4.62
N LEU A 120 0.81 -2.37 3.90
CA LEU A 120 2.01 -2.62 3.08
C LEU A 120 2.19 -1.57 1.98
N GLU A 121 1.09 -1.13 1.36
CA GLU A 121 1.06 -0.11 0.31
C GLU A 121 0.34 1.18 0.74
N SER A 122 0.27 1.45 2.06
CA SER A 122 -0.26 2.70 2.63
C SER A 122 -1.69 3.08 2.19
N THR A 123 -2.56 2.10 1.93
CA THR A 123 -3.85 2.31 1.25
C THR A 123 -5.01 2.71 2.17
N SER A 124 -4.90 2.57 3.50
CA SER A 124 -6.06 2.74 4.40
C SER A 124 -6.66 4.16 4.37
N ILE A 125 -5.82 5.21 4.41
CA ILE A 125 -6.29 6.60 4.34
C ILE A 125 -6.84 6.91 2.95
N HIS A 126 -6.19 6.40 1.90
CA HIS A 126 -6.67 6.54 0.53
C HIS A 126 -8.08 5.95 0.38
N LEU A 127 -8.34 4.75 0.88
CA LEU A 127 -9.65 4.11 0.83
C LEU A 127 -10.74 4.91 1.54
N ILE A 128 -10.41 5.55 2.68
CA ILE A 128 -11.33 6.47 3.35
C ILE A 128 -11.67 7.66 2.43
N GLN A 129 -10.66 8.28 1.83
CA GLN A 129 -10.86 9.41 0.92
C GLN A 129 -11.66 9.02 -0.33
N SER A 130 -11.32 7.88 -0.93
CA SER A 130 -12.00 7.30 -2.10
C SER A 130 -13.48 7.05 -1.81
N ALA A 131 -13.80 6.41 -0.67
CA ALA A 131 -15.17 6.18 -0.25
C ALA A 131 -15.94 7.48 -0.01
N ILE A 132 -15.32 8.48 0.64
CA ILE A 132 -15.94 9.80 0.84
C ILE A 132 -16.24 10.48 -0.50
N ALA A 133 -15.28 10.49 -1.42
CA ALA A 133 -15.45 11.10 -2.74
C ALA A 133 -16.57 10.41 -3.54
N LYS A 134 -16.58 9.07 -3.58
CA LYS A 134 -17.64 8.27 -4.21
C LYS A 134 -19.02 8.55 -3.60
N LEU A 135 -19.10 8.69 -2.27
CA LEU A 135 -20.34 9.04 -1.58
C LEU A 135 -20.82 10.45 -1.94
N ILE A 136 -19.92 11.44 -2.01
CA ILE A 136 -20.27 12.81 -2.43
C ILE A 136 -20.78 12.83 -3.87
N THR A 137 -20.13 12.08 -4.78
CA THR A 137 -20.59 11.98 -6.17
C THR A 137 -21.95 11.29 -6.30
N LEU A 138 -22.23 10.31 -5.43
CA LEU A 138 -23.48 9.55 -5.40
C LEU A 138 -24.42 9.99 -4.27
N PHE A 139 -24.35 11.27 -3.86
CA PHE A 139 -24.98 11.71 -2.63
C PHE A 139 -26.52 11.53 -2.70
N PRO A 140 -27.13 10.84 -1.72
CA PRO A 140 -28.54 10.51 -1.77
C PRO A 140 -29.40 11.67 -1.27
N ASP A 141 -30.68 11.67 -1.67
CA ASP A 141 -31.73 12.39 -0.95
C ASP A 141 -32.30 11.52 0.19
N ARG A 142 -33.42 11.95 0.78
CA ARG A 142 -34.10 11.21 1.87
C ARG A 142 -34.65 9.84 1.45
N ASN A 143 -34.82 9.59 0.15
CA ASN A 143 -35.32 8.33 -0.36
C ASN A 143 -34.22 7.26 -0.39
N CYS A 144 -32.93 7.66 -0.39
CA CYS A 144 -31.78 6.75 -0.41
C CYS A 144 -31.93 5.67 -1.48
N ASP A 145 -32.10 6.07 -2.74
CA ASP A 145 -32.31 5.16 -3.87
C ASP A 145 -31.28 4.01 -3.84
N PRO A 146 -31.73 2.74 -3.74
CA PRO A 146 -30.85 1.58 -3.73
C PRO A 146 -29.90 1.49 -4.94
N ALA A 147 -30.20 2.17 -6.05
CA ALA A 147 -29.30 2.26 -7.20
C ALA A 147 -27.98 2.97 -6.89
N LEU A 148 -28.00 4.01 -6.05
CA LEU A 148 -26.81 4.73 -5.61
C LEU A 148 -25.91 3.81 -4.76
N ALA A 149 -26.52 3.10 -3.80
CA ALA A 149 -25.82 2.12 -2.97
C ALA A 149 -25.20 1.00 -3.81
N ARG A 150 -25.92 0.45 -4.80
CA ARG A 150 -25.38 -0.56 -5.72
C ARG A 150 -24.16 -0.05 -6.49
N ARG A 151 -24.23 1.17 -7.04
CA ARG A 151 -23.09 1.76 -7.77
C ARG A 151 -21.90 2.02 -6.85
N PHE A 152 -22.14 2.56 -5.66
CA PHE A 152 -21.11 2.77 -4.65
C PHE A 152 -20.40 1.47 -4.27
N ASN A 153 -21.18 0.42 -3.96
CA ASN A 153 -20.66 -0.88 -3.56
C ASN A 153 -19.84 -1.54 -4.68
N ALA A 154 -20.28 -1.43 -5.94
CA ALA A 154 -19.52 -1.94 -7.08
C ALA A 154 -18.18 -1.22 -7.24
N LEU A 155 -18.18 0.12 -7.14
CA LEU A 155 -16.97 0.93 -7.28
C LEU A 155 -15.98 0.69 -6.13
N LEU A 156 -16.44 0.65 -4.88
CA LEU A 156 -15.57 0.37 -3.74
C LEU A 156 -15.10 -1.10 -3.74
N GLY A 157 -15.93 -2.03 -4.18
CA GLY A 157 -15.55 -3.43 -4.36
C GLY A 157 -14.39 -3.58 -5.34
N ALA A 158 -14.42 -2.88 -6.47
CA ALA A 158 -13.33 -2.86 -7.44
C ALA A 158 -12.02 -2.29 -6.86
N ASP A 159 -12.09 -1.18 -6.09
CA ASP A 159 -10.91 -0.65 -5.37
C ASP A 159 -10.30 -1.73 -4.45
N MET A 160 -11.15 -2.41 -3.66
CA MET A 160 -10.71 -3.41 -2.69
C MET A 160 -10.11 -4.64 -3.36
N ASP A 161 -10.71 -5.13 -4.44
CA ASP A 161 -10.18 -6.27 -5.21
C ASP A 161 -8.81 -5.94 -5.84
N GLY A 162 -8.67 -4.75 -6.45
CA GLY A 162 -7.41 -4.32 -7.03
C GLY A 162 -6.29 -4.19 -5.99
N ILE A 163 -6.59 -3.64 -4.81
CA ILE A 163 -5.61 -3.56 -3.72
C ILE A 163 -5.25 -4.94 -3.19
N ARG A 164 -6.24 -5.82 -2.98
CA ARG A 164 -6.00 -7.19 -2.54
C ARG A 164 -5.03 -7.90 -3.47
N ASP A 165 -5.28 -7.88 -4.78
CA ASP A 165 -4.43 -8.56 -5.76
C ASP A 165 -3.00 -8.00 -5.74
N PHE A 166 -2.86 -6.68 -5.64
CA PHE A 166 -1.56 -6.04 -5.53
C PHE A 166 -0.81 -6.45 -4.26
N LEU A 167 -1.49 -6.54 -3.12
CA LEU A 167 -0.89 -7.01 -1.87
C LEU A 167 -0.51 -8.49 -1.94
N ILE A 168 -1.35 -9.33 -2.53
CA ILE A 168 -1.06 -10.75 -2.74
C ILE A 168 0.22 -10.93 -3.56
N LEU A 169 0.41 -10.13 -4.60
CA LEU A 169 1.63 -10.16 -5.42
C LEU A 169 2.89 -10.02 -4.55
N HIS A 170 2.91 -9.08 -3.59
CA HIS A 170 4.05 -8.91 -2.69
C HIS A 170 4.41 -10.19 -1.91
N TYR A 171 3.41 -10.96 -1.49
CA TYR A 171 3.61 -12.18 -0.73
C TYR A 171 3.96 -13.39 -1.58
N HIS A 172 3.23 -13.59 -2.68
CA HIS A 172 3.37 -14.75 -3.55
C HIS A 172 4.69 -14.73 -4.34
N ALA A 173 5.07 -13.55 -4.84
CA ALA A 173 6.27 -13.38 -5.68
C ALA A 173 7.57 -13.28 -4.88
N THR A 174 7.53 -13.29 -3.55
CA THR A 174 8.75 -13.19 -2.73
C THR A 174 9.60 -14.45 -2.87
N GLU A 175 10.83 -14.33 -3.38
CA GLU A 175 11.81 -15.42 -3.52
C GLU A 175 12.93 -15.38 -2.46
N GLY A 176 13.73 -16.45 -2.36
CA GLY A 176 14.90 -16.49 -1.46
C GLY A 176 14.61 -16.65 0.04
N HIS A 177 13.33 -16.70 0.43
CA HIS A 177 12.89 -16.88 1.82
C HIS A 177 12.17 -18.22 2.03
N GLN A 178 12.69 -19.03 2.95
CA GLN A 178 12.27 -20.41 3.19
C GLN A 178 11.46 -20.59 4.49
N GLN A 179 11.10 -19.51 5.18
CA GLN A 179 10.27 -19.60 6.37
C GLN A 179 8.84 -20.03 6.01
N PRO A 180 8.09 -20.70 6.92
CA PRO A 180 6.81 -21.32 6.60
C PRO A 180 5.78 -20.38 5.96
N LEU A 181 5.69 -19.13 6.41
CA LEU A 181 4.80 -18.12 5.81
C LEU A 181 5.09 -17.94 4.31
N TRP A 182 6.35 -17.73 3.94
CA TRP A 182 6.75 -17.46 2.55
C TRP A 182 6.62 -18.69 1.65
N GLN A 183 6.82 -19.89 2.20
CA GLN A 183 6.50 -21.12 1.48
C GLN A 183 4.99 -21.24 1.27
N HIS A 184 4.19 -20.91 2.28
CA HIS A 184 2.73 -20.96 2.18
C HIS A 184 2.20 -19.99 1.11
N THR A 185 2.56 -18.70 1.19
CA THR A 185 2.04 -17.68 0.26
C THR A 185 2.52 -17.85 -1.17
N ARG A 186 3.69 -18.45 -1.39
CA ARG A 186 4.17 -18.79 -2.73
C ARG A 186 3.32 -19.89 -3.39
N ASN A 187 2.81 -20.83 -2.59
CA ASN A 187 2.12 -22.03 -3.07
C ASN A 187 0.59 -21.97 -2.93
N MET A 188 0.03 -20.86 -2.43
CA MET A 188 -1.42 -20.69 -2.29
C MET A 188 -2.10 -20.49 -3.66
N ARG A 189 -3.39 -20.82 -3.75
CA ARG A 189 -4.18 -20.50 -4.93
C ARG A 189 -4.40 -18.99 -5.01
N LEU A 190 -4.01 -18.38 -6.12
CA LEU A 190 -4.20 -16.95 -6.37
C LEU A 190 -5.60 -16.64 -6.91
N PRO A 191 -6.08 -15.39 -6.78
CA PRO A 191 -7.21 -14.89 -7.55
C PRO A 191 -6.93 -14.97 -9.05
N ASP A 192 -7.94 -15.37 -9.84
CA ASP A 192 -7.80 -15.49 -11.30
C ASP A 192 -7.39 -14.15 -11.95
N THR A 193 -7.87 -13.03 -11.41
CA THR A 193 -7.51 -11.66 -11.83
C THR A 193 -6.03 -11.34 -11.69
N LEU A 194 -5.36 -11.85 -10.65
CA LEU A 194 -3.91 -11.68 -10.48
C LEU A 194 -3.14 -12.59 -11.44
N ILE A 195 -3.59 -13.84 -11.62
CA ILE A 195 -2.99 -14.78 -12.58
C ILE A 195 -3.01 -14.19 -13.99
N GLU A 196 -4.18 -13.73 -14.44
CA GLU A 196 -4.34 -13.11 -15.76
C GLU A 196 -3.43 -11.90 -15.95
N ARG A 197 -3.29 -11.06 -14.91
CA ARG A 197 -2.43 -9.87 -14.94
C ARG A 197 -0.95 -10.23 -15.04
N GLU A 198 -0.48 -11.21 -14.26
CA GLU A 198 0.89 -11.70 -14.35
C GLU A 198 1.16 -12.33 -15.72
N GLU A 199 0.25 -13.16 -16.22
CA GLU A 199 0.39 -13.78 -17.54
C GLU A 199 0.42 -12.75 -18.67
N GLN A 200 -0.43 -11.72 -18.61
CA GLN A 200 -0.42 -10.62 -19.56
C GLN A 200 0.96 -9.95 -19.56
N TYR A 201 1.49 -9.64 -18.38
CA TYR A 201 2.79 -9.01 -18.26
C TYR A 201 3.92 -9.91 -18.79
N ARG A 202 3.94 -11.19 -18.43
CA ARG A 202 4.93 -12.16 -18.93
C ARG A 202 4.94 -12.23 -20.45
N ARG A 203 3.76 -12.34 -21.07
CA ARG A 203 3.64 -12.48 -22.53
C ARG A 203 3.96 -11.21 -23.31
N ALA A 204 3.56 -10.04 -22.82
CA ALA A 204 3.56 -8.81 -23.62
C ALA A 204 4.53 -7.73 -23.11
N GLY A 205 5.04 -7.86 -21.88
CA GLY A 205 5.77 -6.80 -21.18
C GLY A 205 4.95 -5.53 -20.94
N ARG A 206 3.62 -5.64 -21.03
CA ARG A 206 2.66 -4.55 -20.92
C ARG A 206 1.44 -5.00 -20.13
N LEU A 207 0.78 -4.04 -19.49
CA LEU A 207 -0.47 -4.23 -18.77
C LEU A 207 -1.55 -3.38 -19.43
N MET A 208 -2.77 -3.89 -19.43
CA MET A 208 -3.96 -3.09 -19.72
C MET A 208 -4.71 -2.94 -18.42
N LEU A 209 -4.76 -1.71 -17.91
CA LEU A 209 -5.39 -1.40 -16.65
C LEU A 209 -6.71 -0.69 -16.91
N ASP A 210 -7.69 -0.92 -16.04
CA ASP A 210 -8.92 -0.15 -16.08
C ASP A 210 -8.67 1.31 -15.67
N ALA A 211 -9.49 2.21 -16.21
CA ALA A 211 -9.32 3.65 -16.03
C ALA A 211 -9.38 4.08 -14.55
N ASP A 212 -10.05 3.33 -13.69
CA ASP A 212 -10.27 3.68 -12.29
C ASP A 212 -9.36 2.90 -11.31
N GLU A 213 -8.43 2.05 -11.79
CA GLU A 213 -7.52 1.32 -10.91
C GLU A 213 -6.60 2.25 -10.09
N LEU A 214 -6.44 1.97 -8.79
CA LEU A 214 -5.55 2.71 -7.90
C LEU A 214 -4.09 2.60 -8.33
N PHE A 215 -3.61 1.36 -8.46
CA PHE A 215 -2.24 1.09 -8.86
C PHE A 215 -2.11 1.19 -10.38
N ARG A 216 -1.28 2.10 -10.84
CA ARG A 216 -1.04 2.34 -12.27
C ARG A 216 0.14 1.53 -12.77
N GLU A 217 0.42 1.63 -14.07
CA GLU A 217 1.48 0.86 -14.73
C GLU A 217 2.82 0.94 -13.99
N ALA A 218 3.25 2.13 -13.56
CA ALA A 218 4.50 2.29 -12.84
C ALA A 218 4.57 1.48 -11.53
N SER A 219 3.47 1.39 -10.78
CA SER A 219 3.38 0.59 -9.55
C SER A 219 3.51 -0.89 -9.84
N TRP A 220 2.70 -1.40 -10.77
CA TRP A 220 2.76 -2.81 -11.17
C TRP A 220 4.13 -3.19 -11.73
N LEU A 221 4.69 -2.39 -12.63
CA LEU A 221 6.01 -2.66 -13.22
C LEU A 221 7.12 -2.65 -12.17
N ALA A 222 7.06 -1.75 -11.19
CA ALA A 222 8.04 -1.70 -10.10
C ALA A 222 8.00 -2.98 -9.25
N VAL A 223 6.82 -3.45 -8.87
CA VAL A 223 6.67 -4.64 -8.02
C VAL A 223 6.94 -5.92 -8.80
N LEU A 224 6.36 -6.09 -10.00
CA LEU A 224 6.59 -7.26 -10.85
C LEU A 224 8.09 -7.43 -11.11
N ASN A 225 8.77 -6.42 -11.67
CA ASN A 225 10.20 -6.53 -11.95
C ASN A 225 11.04 -6.61 -10.68
N GLY A 226 10.68 -5.86 -9.64
CA GLY A 226 11.39 -5.84 -8.37
C GLY A 226 11.36 -7.18 -7.64
N GLN A 227 10.33 -8.00 -7.90
CA GLN A 227 10.18 -9.34 -7.34
C GLN A 227 10.46 -10.48 -8.34
N GLY A 228 11.19 -10.20 -9.42
CA GLY A 228 11.67 -11.23 -10.34
C GLY A 228 10.64 -11.73 -11.35
N ILE A 229 9.46 -11.11 -11.41
CA ILE A 229 8.48 -11.37 -12.46
C ILE A 229 8.86 -10.51 -13.66
N HIS A 230 9.38 -11.15 -14.70
CA HIS A 230 9.82 -10.51 -15.92
C HIS A 230 8.97 -10.90 -17.12
N ALA A 231 8.92 -10.00 -18.10
CA ALA A 231 8.42 -10.32 -19.42
C ALA A 231 9.33 -11.36 -20.11
N ASP A 232 8.74 -12.31 -20.83
CA ASP A 232 9.45 -13.33 -21.61
C ASP A 232 10.23 -12.72 -22.76
N GLY A 233 9.81 -11.54 -23.22
CA GLY A 233 10.48 -10.77 -24.24
C GLY A 233 9.91 -9.36 -24.37
N PRO A 234 10.57 -8.50 -25.16
CA PRO A 234 10.03 -7.19 -25.48
C PRO A 234 8.76 -7.31 -26.33
N SER A 235 7.89 -6.31 -26.25
CA SER A 235 6.78 -6.18 -27.19
C SER A 235 7.31 -6.12 -28.63
N PRO A 236 6.70 -6.83 -29.60
CA PRO A 236 7.11 -6.74 -31.01
C PRO A 236 7.06 -5.33 -31.60
N LEU A 237 6.28 -4.42 -30.99
CA LEU A 237 6.27 -3.01 -31.36
C LEU A 237 7.62 -2.32 -31.10
N ALA A 238 8.44 -2.83 -30.18
CA ALA A 238 9.78 -2.32 -29.94
C ALA A 238 10.70 -2.50 -31.16
N ASP A 239 10.47 -3.50 -32.01
CA ASP A 239 11.26 -3.74 -33.24
C ASP A 239 11.00 -2.67 -34.31
N THR A 240 9.92 -1.90 -34.18
CA THR A 240 9.61 -0.77 -35.07
C THR A 240 10.38 0.50 -34.72
N LEU A 241 11.04 0.52 -33.55
CA LEU A 241 11.81 1.67 -33.08
C LEU A 241 13.27 1.53 -33.52
N ASP A 242 13.89 2.63 -33.93
CA ASP A 242 15.33 2.65 -34.17
C ASP A 242 16.08 2.39 -32.84
N GLN A 243 16.81 1.27 -32.77
CA GLN A 243 17.45 0.83 -31.54
C GLN A 243 18.51 1.83 -31.04
N THR A 244 19.18 2.52 -31.95
CA THR A 244 20.20 3.51 -31.60
C THR A 244 19.55 4.74 -30.97
N ALA A 245 18.51 5.28 -31.60
CA ALA A 245 17.72 6.38 -31.07
C ALA A 245 17.08 6.02 -29.72
N ASN A 246 16.50 4.83 -29.58
CA ASN A 246 15.89 4.36 -28.33
C ASN A 246 16.92 4.29 -27.18
N ARG A 247 18.09 3.68 -27.42
CA ARG A 247 19.17 3.64 -26.42
C ARG A 247 19.68 5.04 -26.06
N ASN A 248 19.77 5.95 -27.04
CA ASN A 248 20.18 7.32 -26.79
C ASN A 248 19.14 8.08 -25.96
N GLN A 249 17.85 7.86 -26.19
CA GLN A 249 16.78 8.44 -25.39
C GLN A 249 16.84 7.97 -23.93
N LEU A 250 17.07 6.67 -23.69
CA LEU A 250 17.25 6.16 -22.32
C LEU A 250 18.46 6.79 -21.62
N LYS A 251 19.61 6.92 -22.31
CA LYS A 251 20.79 7.61 -21.77
C LYS A 251 20.54 9.09 -21.47
N GLN A 252 19.72 9.75 -22.28
CA GLN A 252 19.32 11.14 -22.02
C GLN A 252 18.48 11.25 -20.76
N ILE A 253 17.52 10.34 -20.55
CA ILE A 253 16.70 10.29 -19.34
C ILE A 253 17.60 10.07 -18.11
N GLU A 254 18.50 9.08 -18.17
CA GLU A 254 19.49 8.82 -17.11
C GLU A 254 20.33 10.05 -16.80
N ALA A 255 20.88 10.72 -17.82
CA ALA A 255 21.70 11.92 -17.63
C ALA A 255 20.92 13.09 -17.03
N VAL A 256 19.64 13.25 -17.40
CA VAL A 256 18.76 14.26 -16.80
C VAL A 256 18.55 13.98 -15.32
N ILE A 257 18.23 12.73 -14.95
CA ILE A 257 18.03 12.33 -13.55
C ILE A 257 19.33 12.53 -12.75
N ALA A 258 20.47 12.05 -13.26
CA ALA A 258 21.76 12.16 -12.60
C ALA A 258 22.21 13.61 -12.40
N ARG A 259 21.86 14.51 -13.33
CA ARG A 259 22.13 15.96 -13.19
C ARG A 259 21.18 16.64 -12.22
N ALA A 260 19.90 16.27 -12.20
CA ALA A 260 18.87 16.94 -11.41
C ALA A 260 18.85 16.49 -9.93
N ALA A 261 19.03 15.20 -9.65
CA ALA A 261 18.97 14.67 -8.29
C ALA A 261 19.88 15.39 -7.27
N PRO A 262 21.17 15.67 -7.55
CA PRO A 262 22.03 16.35 -6.58
C PRO A 262 21.72 17.85 -6.43
N THR A 263 20.89 18.45 -7.29
CA THR A 263 20.49 19.86 -7.16
C THR A 263 19.29 20.04 -6.24
N LEU A 264 18.63 18.95 -5.84
CA LEU A 264 17.48 18.99 -4.94
C LEU A 264 17.94 19.12 -3.48
N PRO A 265 17.19 19.84 -2.64
CA PRO A 265 17.48 19.88 -1.21
C PRO A 265 17.35 18.49 -0.58
N THR A 266 18.12 18.25 0.49
CA THR A 266 17.89 17.08 1.35
C THR A 266 16.50 17.16 1.96
N HIS A 267 15.93 15.99 2.33
CA HIS A 267 14.58 15.92 2.87
C HIS A 267 14.41 16.80 4.12
N ASP A 268 15.37 16.78 5.05
CA ASP A 268 15.33 17.59 6.27
C ASP A 268 15.47 19.10 5.98
N ALA A 269 16.28 19.49 5.00
CA ALA A 269 16.38 20.90 4.57
C ALA A 269 15.05 21.38 3.95
N ALA A 270 14.40 20.55 3.14
CA ALA A 270 13.09 20.84 2.56
C ALA A 270 12.01 20.99 3.65
N ILE A 271 11.95 20.05 4.60
CA ILE A 271 11.01 20.13 5.75
C ILE A 271 11.24 21.43 6.53
N THR A 272 12.49 21.71 6.91
CA THR A 272 12.83 22.90 7.70
C THR A 272 12.33 24.18 7.02
N THR A 273 12.49 24.26 5.69
CA THR A 273 12.02 25.40 4.90
C THR A 273 10.49 25.50 4.89
N LEU A 274 9.79 24.37 4.73
CA LEU A 274 8.33 24.34 4.60
C LEU A 274 7.59 24.62 5.92
N ILE A 275 8.17 24.25 7.07
CA ILE A 275 7.54 24.43 8.38
C ILE A 275 8.02 25.68 9.11
N ALA A 276 9.00 26.41 8.56
CA ALA A 276 9.46 27.66 9.15
C ALA A 276 8.30 28.66 9.24
N PRO A 277 8.12 29.36 10.37
CA PRO A 277 7.14 30.43 10.45
C PRO A 277 7.47 31.51 9.41
N PRO A 278 6.46 32.18 8.81
CA PRO A 278 6.71 33.26 7.87
C PRO A 278 7.55 34.35 8.54
N GLU A 279 8.49 34.95 7.79
CA GLU A 279 9.28 36.07 8.30
C GLU A 279 8.35 37.17 8.82
N PRO A 280 8.65 37.78 9.99
CA PRO A 280 7.87 38.90 10.49
C PRO A 280 7.92 40.03 9.46
N VAL A 281 6.75 40.40 8.94
CA VAL A 281 6.61 41.56 8.05
C VAL A 281 7.11 42.77 8.82
N ALA A 282 8.17 43.41 8.30
CA ALA A 282 8.69 44.64 8.88
C ALA A 282 7.54 45.67 8.98
N PRO A 283 7.37 46.35 10.13
CA PRO A 283 6.32 47.35 10.26
C PRO A 283 6.51 48.43 9.18
N PRO A 284 5.42 48.95 8.59
CA PRO A 284 5.53 50.02 7.60
C PRO A 284 6.29 51.20 8.23
N VAL A 285 7.31 51.67 7.52
CA VAL A 285 8.01 52.90 7.88
C VAL A 285 7.00 54.04 7.76
N LEU A 286 6.65 54.64 8.90
CA LEU A 286 5.83 55.86 8.99
C LEU A 286 6.63 57.08 8.53
#